data_AF-A0A519LTT7-F1
#
_entry.id   AF-A0A519LTT7-F1
#
_cell.length_a   1.000
_cell.length_b   1.000
_cell.length_c   1.000
_cell.angle_alpha   90.00
_cell.angle_beta   90.00
_cell.angle_gamma   90.00
#
_symmetry.space_group_name_H-M   'P 1'
#
loop_
_entity.id
_entity.type
_entity.pdbx_description
1 polymer ?
#
loop_
_entity_poly.entity_id
_entity_poly.type
_entity_poly.pdbx_seq_one_letter_code
_entity_poly.pdbx_strand_id
1 'polypeptide(L)'
;QAIQRFDGPQVLQQVRAQVRRLRVWLPPHLDSYTVDGAWDLQDRYRLGYWDALILSSAHQQGCRYLLTEALPHDQPLDAVRPINPFLVAPSELDTAE
;
A
#
# COMPACT_ATOMS: atom_id res chain seq x y z
N GLN A 1 -7.66 -11.83 4.23
CA GLN A 1 -6.21 -11.64 4.37
C GLN A 1 -5.67 -11.08 3.06
N ALA A 2 -5.21 -9.83 3.03
CA ALA A 2 -4.71 -9.17 1.82
C ALA A 2 -3.21 -9.46 1.54
N ILE A 3 -2.52 -10.08 2.50
CA ILE A 3 -1.15 -10.57 2.36
C ILE A 3 -1.20 -12.09 2.35
N GLN A 4 -0.87 -12.71 1.22
CA GLN A 4 -0.69 -14.15 1.13
C GLN A 4 0.78 -14.48 1.42
N ARG A 5 1.04 -15.10 2.57
CA ARG A 5 2.32 -15.74 2.83
C ARG A 5 2.28 -17.13 2.19
N PHE A 6 3.28 -17.46 1.39
CA PHE A 6 3.36 -18.78 0.78
C PHE A 6 3.78 -19.79 1.86
N ASP A 7 2.84 -20.61 2.33
CA ASP A 7 3.13 -21.64 3.31
C ASP A 7 3.79 -22.86 2.65
N GLY A 8 4.85 -23.38 3.28
CA GLY A 8 5.57 -24.60 2.87
C GLY A 8 6.57 -24.44 1.72
N PRO A 9 7.26 -25.54 1.32
CA PRO A 9 8.21 -25.53 0.21
C PRO A 9 7.44 -25.46 -1.11
N GLN A 10 7.10 -24.24 -1.54
CA GLN A 10 6.55 -24.05 -2.88
C GLN A 10 7.65 -24.16 -3.94
N VAL A 11 7.30 -24.73 -5.09
CA VAL A 11 8.19 -24.68 -6.25
C VAL A 11 8.32 -23.22 -6.67
N LEU A 12 9.53 -22.66 -6.61
CA LEU A 12 9.83 -21.25 -6.89
C LEU A 12 9.20 -20.73 -8.21
N GLN A 13 9.06 -21.60 -9.21
CA GLN A 13 8.39 -21.27 -10.47
C GLN A 13 6.90 -20.98 -10.29
N GLN A 14 6.18 -21.72 -9.44
CA GLN A 14 4.76 -21.51 -9.18
C GLN A 14 4.54 -20.15 -8.50
N VAL A 15 5.33 -19.82 -7.48
CA VAL A 15 5.30 -18.50 -6.80
C VAL A 15 5.51 -17.37 -7.81
N ARG A 16 6.55 -17.48 -8.64
CA ARG A 16 6.83 -16.48 -9.70
C ARG A 16 5.68 -16.36 -10.70
N ALA A 17 5.02 -17.47 -11.04
CA ALA A 17 3.85 -17.43 -11.90
C ALA A 17 2.66 -16.71 -11.24
N GLN A 18 2.45 -16.88 -9.93
CA GLN A 18 1.41 -16.15 -9.20
C GLN A 18 1.67 -14.64 -9.19
N VAL A 19 2.89 -14.24 -8.85
CA VAL A 19 3.30 -12.82 -8.85
C VAL A 19 3.13 -12.20 -10.25
N ARG A 20 3.46 -12.94 -11.32
CA ARG A 20 3.25 -12.46 -12.69
C ARG A 20 1.78 -12.23 -13.03
N ARG A 21 0.84 -13.02 -12.48
CA ARG A 21 -0.60 -12.79 -12.69
C ARG A 21 -1.07 -11.48 -12.09
N LEU A 22 -0.43 -11.01 -11.01
CA LEU A 22 -0.75 -9.72 -10.40
C LEU A 22 -0.36 -8.52 -11.28
N ARG A 23 0.37 -8.72 -12.39
CA ARG A 23 0.68 -7.63 -13.34
C ARG A 23 -0.54 -7.06 -14.04
N VAL A 24 -1.68 -7.76 -14.03
CA VAL A 24 -2.96 -7.25 -14.56
C VAL A 24 -3.40 -5.95 -13.87
N TRP A 25 -2.94 -5.72 -12.64
CA TRP A 25 -3.23 -4.52 -11.86
C TRP A 25 -2.40 -3.30 -12.27
N LEU A 26 -1.50 -3.45 -13.24
CA LEU A 26 -0.65 -2.36 -13.79
C LEU A 26 -0.05 -1.49 -12.67
N PRO A 27 0.77 -2.08 -11.77
CA PRO A 27 1.30 -1.35 -10.63
C PRO A 27 2.09 -0.12 -11.10
N PRO A 28 1.98 1.00 -10.37
CA PRO A 28 2.69 2.22 -10.71
C PRO A 28 4.19 1.98 -10.78
N HIS A 29 4.85 2.72 -11.67
CA HIS A 29 6.30 2.72 -11.72
C HIS A 29 6.87 3.40 -10.47
N LEU A 30 7.89 2.78 -9.87
CA LEU A 30 8.69 3.43 -8.83
C LEU A 30 9.73 4.32 -9.52
N ASP A 31 9.56 5.62 -9.40
CA ASP A 31 10.47 6.63 -9.91
C ASP A 31 11.22 7.34 -8.76
N SER A 32 12.13 8.25 -9.10
CA SER A 32 12.90 9.01 -8.12
C SER A 32 12.00 9.85 -7.21
N TYR A 33 10.91 10.41 -7.75
CA TYR A 33 9.97 11.22 -6.96
C TYR A 33 9.27 10.42 -5.86
N THR A 34 8.93 9.16 -6.15
CA THR A 34 8.37 8.24 -5.17
C THR A 34 9.38 7.88 -4.08
N VAL A 35 10.65 7.75 -4.44
CA VAL A 35 11.72 7.44 -3.47
C VAL A 35 12.03 8.64 -2.58
N ASP A 36 12.18 9.84 -3.16
CA ASP A 36 12.44 11.07 -2.42
C ASP A 36 11.28 11.38 -1.46
N GLY A 37 10.04 11.24 -1.95
CA GLY A 37 8.85 11.40 -1.10
C GLY A 37 8.76 10.35 0.01
N ALA A 38 9.27 9.14 -0.20
CA ALA A 38 9.33 8.13 0.85
C ALA A 38 10.28 8.54 1.98
N TRP A 39 11.43 9.15 1.68
CA TRP A 39 12.35 9.66 2.71
C TRP A 39 11.72 10.79 3.51
N ASP A 40 11.06 11.73 2.85
CA ASP A 40 10.36 12.83 3.53
C ASP A 40 9.27 12.31 4.49
N LEU A 41 8.46 11.35 4.04
CA LEU A 41 7.40 10.75 4.85
C LEU A 41 7.97 9.89 5.99
N GLN A 42 9.06 9.16 5.73
CA GLN A 42 9.76 8.37 6.74
C GLN A 42 10.24 9.26 7.88
N ASP A 43 10.90 10.38 7.56
CA ASP A 43 11.45 11.28 8.56
C ASP A 43 10.35 12.02 9.32
N ARG A 44 9.32 12.50 8.61
CA ARG A 44 8.18 13.24 9.17
C ARG A 44 7.33 12.38 10.10
N TYR A 45 6.95 11.18 9.66
CA TYR A 45 6.01 10.32 10.36
C TYR A 45 6.67 9.15 11.10
N ARG A 46 8.00 9.05 11.06
CA ARG A 46 8.80 8.01 11.73
C ARG A 46 8.38 6.59 11.31
N LEU A 47 8.01 6.44 10.04
CA LEU A 47 7.56 5.17 9.46
C LEU A 47 8.73 4.26 9.13
N GLY A 48 8.48 2.96 8.93
CA GLY A 48 9.42 2.10 8.24
C GLY A 48 9.54 2.50 6.77
N TYR A 49 10.73 2.35 6.17
CA TYR A 49 10.98 2.76 4.78
C TYR A 49 9.96 2.19 3.79
N TRP A 50 9.60 0.91 3.93
CA TRP A 50 8.64 0.26 3.02
C TRP A 50 7.22 0.83 3.15
N ASP A 51 6.78 1.15 4.37
CA ASP A 51 5.47 1.78 4.57
C ASP A 51 5.46 3.21 4.01
N ALA A 52 6.55 3.95 4.21
CA ALA A 52 6.72 5.28 3.64
C ALA A 52 6.75 5.25 2.10
N LEU A 53 7.37 4.24 1.49
CA LEU A 53 7.41 4.06 0.04
C LEU A 53 6.02 3.75 -0.54
N ILE A 54 5.27 2.86 0.11
CA ILE A 54 3.89 2.55 -0.29
C ILE A 54 3.02 3.81 -0.17
N LEU A 55 3.16 4.55 0.92
CA LEU A 55 2.43 5.81 1.14
C LEU A 55 2.79 6.87 0.08
N SER A 56 4.07 7.05 -0.23
CA SER A 56 4.53 7.97 -1.27
C SER A 56 3.96 7.59 -2.64
N SER A 57 3.95 6.30 -2.97
CA SER A 57 3.34 5.81 -4.22
C SER A 57 1.83 6.07 -4.28
N ALA A 58 1.13 5.97 -3.15
CA ALA A 58 -0.29 6.33 -3.06
C ALA A 58 -0.51 7.84 -3.28
N HIS A 59 0.36 8.70 -2.73
CA HIS A 59 0.33 10.13 -2.97
C HIS A 59 0.55 10.49 -4.45
N GLN A 60 1.56 9.89 -5.09
CA GLN A 60 1.85 10.13 -6.50
C GLN A 60 0.69 9.74 -7.42
N GLN A 61 -0.07 8.71 -7.05
CA GLN A 61 -1.26 8.29 -7.81
C GLN A 61 -2.51 9.09 -7.47
N GLY A 62 -2.45 10.07 -6.56
CA GLY A 62 -3.60 10.85 -6.12
C GLY A 62 -4.64 10.02 -5.35
N CYS A 63 -4.23 8.92 -4.73
CA CYS A 63 -5.14 8.09 -3.94
C CYS A 63 -5.59 8.85 -2.68
N ARG A 64 -6.89 8.82 -2.39
CA ARG A 64 -7.43 9.32 -1.11
C ARG A 64 -7.24 8.32 0.03
N TYR A 65 -7.30 7.03 -0.29
CA TYR A 65 -7.25 5.94 0.68
C TYR A 65 -6.14 4.95 0.34
N LEU A 66 -5.43 4.49 1.37
CA LEU A 66 -4.45 3.41 1.28
C LEU A 66 -4.94 2.23 2.13
N LEU A 67 -5.23 1.10 1.50
CA LEU A 67 -5.65 -0.11 2.23
C LEU A 67 -4.43 -0.77 2.90
N THR A 68 -4.36 -0.75 4.22
CA THR A 68 -3.24 -1.35 4.97
C THR A 68 -3.62 -1.68 6.41
N GLU A 69 -3.02 -2.74 6.96
CA GLU A 69 -3.11 -3.12 8.37
C GLU A 69 -1.92 -2.64 9.20
N ALA A 70 -0.84 -2.19 8.55
CA ALA A 70 0.42 -1.85 9.20
C ALA A 70 0.45 -0.41 9.72
N LEU A 71 -0.38 0.48 9.17
CA LEU A 71 -0.47 1.88 9.57
C LEU A 71 -1.69 2.14 10.47
N PRO A 72 -1.65 3.18 11.32
CA PRO A 72 -2.79 3.55 12.15
C PRO A 72 -4.05 3.81 11.31
N HIS A 73 -5.14 3.16 11.69
CA HIS A 73 -6.41 3.26 10.98
C HIS A 73 -6.99 4.67 11.05
N ASP A 74 -7.45 5.18 9.90
CA ASP A 74 -8.17 6.45 9.74
C ASP A 74 -7.34 7.70 10.13
N GLN A 75 -6.03 7.55 10.32
CA GLN A 75 -5.12 8.66 10.61
C GLN A 75 -4.64 9.32 9.31
N PRO A 76 -4.96 10.60 9.04
CA PRO A 76 -4.48 11.27 7.83
C PRO A 76 -2.95 11.40 7.83
N LEU A 77 -2.33 10.98 6.72
CA LEU A 77 -0.92 11.19 6.42
C LEU A 77 -0.88 12.02 5.14
N ASP A 78 -0.83 13.34 5.30
CA ASP A 78 -1.08 14.32 4.24
C ASP A 78 -2.41 14.07 3.50
N ALA A 79 -2.39 13.93 2.17
CA ALA A 79 -3.58 13.71 1.34
C ALA A 79 -4.10 12.25 1.32
N VAL A 80 -3.35 11.31 1.91
CA VAL A 80 -3.69 9.87 1.91
C VAL A 80 -4.12 9.46 3.30
N ARG A 81 -5.20 8.69 3.38
CA ARG A 81 -5.67 8.10 4.63
C ARG A 81 -5.53 6.58 4.63
N PRO A 82 -4.74 5.99 5.54
CA PRO A 82 -4.69 4.54 5.72
C PRO A 82 -6.02 4.01 6.26
N ILE A 83 -6.59 3.01 5.58
CA ILE A 83 -7.81 2.33 5.97
C ILE A 83 -7.48 0.87 6.20
N ASN A 84 -7.85 0.35 7.38
CA ASN A 84 -7.73 -1.06 7.65
C ASN A 84 -8.95 -1.78 7.05
N PRO A 85 -8.77 -2.65 6.04
CA PRO A 85 -9.87 -3.29 5.33
C PRO A 85 -10.64 -4.33 6.18
N PHE A 86 -10.16 -4.62 7.40
CA PHE A 86 -10.87 -5.47 8.36
C PHE A 86 -11.75 -4.69 9.34
N LEU A 87 -11.61 -3.36 9.38
CA LEU A 87 -12.40 -2.49 10.26
C LEU A 87 -13.50 -1.74 9.51
N VAL A 88 -13.32 -1.52 8.20
CA VAL A 88 -14.23 -0.73 7.36
C VAL A 88 -14.54 -1.50 6.08
N ALA A 89 -15.83 -1.68 5.78
CA ALA A 89 -16.28 -2.26 4.52
C ALA A 89 -16.22 -1.22 3.39
N PRO A 90 -16.04 -1.64 2.12
CA PRO A 90 -15.97 -0.71 0.99
C PRO A 90 -17.18 0.24 0.88
N SER A 91 -18.38 -0.25 1.17
CA SER A 91 -19.63 0.53 1.12
C SER A 91 -19.67 1.68 2.12
N GLU A 92 -18.84 1.64 3.17
CA GLU A 92 -18.79 2.68 4.20
C GLU A 92 -17.86 3.83 3.79
N LEU A 93 -16.98 3.64 2.80
CA LEU A 93 -16.05 4.66 2.31
C LEU A 93 -16.69 5.64 1.31
N ASP A 94 -17.70 5.20 0.56
CA ASP A 94 -18.41 6.02 -0.45
C ASP A 94 -19.36 7.06 0.17
N THR A 95 -19.70 6.92 1.46
CA THR A 95 -20.67 7.81 2.14
C THR A 95 -20.07 9.14 2.62
N ALA A 96 -18.78 9.40 2.38
CA ALA A 96 -18.05 10.56 2.90
C ALA A 96 -17.89 11.70 1.87
N GLU A 97 -18.89 11.88 1.00
CA GLU A 97 -19.09 13.07 0.15
C GLU A 97 -20.05 14.08 0.79
#